data_AF-A0A7W7RTN7-F1
#
_entry.id   AF-A0A7W7RTN7-F1
#
_cell.length_a   1.000
_cell.length_b   1.000
_cell.length_c   1.000
_cell.angle_alpha   90.00
_cell.angle_beta   90.00
_cell.angle_gamma   90.00
#
_symmetry.space_group_name_H-M   'P 1'
#
loop_
_entity.id
_entity.type
_entity.pdbx_description
1 polymer ?
#
loop_
_entity_poly.entity_id
_entity_poly.type
_entity_poly.pdbx_seq_one_letter_code
_entity_poly.pdbx_strand_id
1 'polypeptide(L)'
;MGLNAGLVPPRVDVCVKAGLLELVEHGAREGGWSVRRSAALLGLDHVRVLRWQARAVVGRLDDAKPGPGVLLWSCHLLQPLPTGDQTTRG
;
A
#
# COMPACT_ATOMS: atom_id res chain seq x y z
N MET A 1 15.74 24.78 10.90
CA MET A 1 15.03 24.86 9.60
C MET A 1 14.68 23.43 9.18
N GLY A 2 13.56 22.90 9.67
CA GLY A 2 13.10 21.55 9.33
C GLY A 2 12.28 21.60 8.06
N LEU A 3 12.63 20.78 7.07
CA LEU A 3 11.84 20.59 5.86
C LEU A 3 10.54 19.87 6.27
N ASN A 4 9.52 20.62 6.69
CA ASN A 4 8.15 20.12 6.85
C ASN A 4 7.54 19.87 5.45
N ALA A 5 8.19 19.03 4.64
CA ALA A 5 7.54 18.39 3.52
C ALA A 5 6.55 17.40 4.15
N GLY A 6 5.29 17.80 4.23
CA GLY A 6 4.23 17.02 4.89
C GLY A 6 4.30 15.54 4.50
N LEU A 7 4.25 14.68 5.53
CA LEU A 7 4.10 13.22 5.50
C LEU A 7 4.13 12.65 4.07
N VAL A 8 5.30 12.15 3.64
CA VAL A 8 5.48 11.52 2.32
C VAL A 8 4.21 10.73 1.96
N PRO A 9 3.50 11.06 0.86
CA PRO A 9 2.18 10.52 0.60
C PRO A 9 2.16 8.99 0.69
N PRO A 10 1.08 8.34 1.18
CA PRO A 10 1.05 6.89 1.39
C PRO A 10 1.42 6.06 0.15
N ARG A 11 1.16 6.58 -1.05
CA ARG A 11 1.55 5.99 -2.33
C ARG A 11 2.52 6.96 -3.02
N VAL A 12 3.72 6.49 -3.26
CA VAL A 12 4.75 7.19 -4.02
C VAL A 12 5.32 6.24 -5.06
N ASP A 13 5.79 6.82 -6.15
CA ASP A 13 6.37 6.07 -7.26
C ASP A 13 7.52 5.17 -6.83
N VAL A 14 7.71 4.06 -7.55
CA VAL A 14 8.75 3.08 -7.27
C VAL A 14 10.16 3.68 -7.27
N CYS A 15 10.46 4.62 -8.16
CA CYS A 15 11.77 5.28 -8.21
C CYS A 15 11.99 6.15 -6.98
N VAL A 16 10.94 6.84 -6.50
CA VAL A 16 11.03 7.64 -5.27
C VAL A 16 11.30 6.75 -4.06
N LYS A 17 10.63 5.60 -3.96
CA LYS A 17 10.90 4.63 -2.89
C LYS A 17 12.33 4.12 -2.93
N ALA A 18 12.83 3.79 -4.12
CA ALA A 18 14.20 3.30 -4.29
C ALA A 18 15.23 4.34 -3.83
N GLY A 19 15.10 5.59 -4.28
CA GLY A 19 15.99 6.68 -3.85
C GLY A 19 15.92 6.96 -2.34
N LEU A 20 14.73 6.88 -1.73
CA LEU A 20 14.61 7.03 -0.28
C LEU A 20 15.29 5.89 0.48
N LEU A 21 15.21 4.65 0.00
CA LEU A 21 15.94 3.53 0.58
C LEU A 21 17.46 3.68 0.43
N GLU A 22 17.92 4.18 -0.71
CA GLU A 22 19.34 4.48 -0.95
C GLU A 22 19.86 5.54 0.03
N LEU A 23 19.10 6.61 0.28
CA LEU A 23 19.47 7.64 1.26
C LEU A 23 19.52 7.09 2.69
N VAL A 24 18.62 6.18 3.05
CA VAL A 24 18.64 5.50 4.34
C VAL A 24 19.89 4.64 4.49
N GLU A 25 20.24 3.87 3.45
CA GLU A 25 21.45 3.03 3.40
C GLU A 25 22.72 3.88 3.46
N HIS A 26 22.76 4.99 2.71
CA HIS A 26 23.85 5.95 2.74
C HIS A 26 24.07 6.52 4.15
N GLY A 27 23.00 6.86 4.87
CA GLY A 27 23.10 7.33 6.26
C GLY A 27 23.68 6.27 7.20
N ALA A 28 23.43 4.98 6.96
CA ALA A 28 24.03 3.90 7.72
C ALA A 28 25.52 3.73 7.37
N ARG A 29 25.87 3.71 6.08
CA ARG A 29 27.24 3.53 5.60
C ARG A 29 28.17 4.68 5.96
N GLU A 30 27.77 5.91 5.65
CA GLU A 30 28.64 7.08 5.76
C GLU A 30 28.47 7.80 7.10
N GLY A 31 27.26 7.78 7.67
CA GLY A 31 26.93 8.47 8.93
C GLY A 31 26.91 7.58 10.17
N GLY A 32 26.94 6.25 10.01
CA GLY A 32 26.75 5.30 11.12
C GLY A 32 25.37 5.40 11.77
N TRP A 33 24.36 5.93 11.06
CA TRP A 33 23.04 6.15 11.62
C TRP A 33 22.19 4.89 11.58
N SER A 34 21.32 4.74 12.58
CA SER A 34 20.28 3.71 12.55
C SER A 34 19.22 4.06 11.51
N VAL A 35 18.57 3.02 10.94
CA VAL A 35 17.45 3.17 10.01
C VAL A 35 16.35 4.08 10.58
N ARG A 36 16.07 3.96 11.89
CA ARG A 36 15.08 4.80 12.59
C ARG A 36 15.45 6.29 12.54
N ARG A 37 16.74 6.61 12.74
CA ARG A 37 17.22 7.99 12.69
C ARG A 37 17.16 8.55 11.26
N SER A 38 17.64 7.80 10.27
CA SER A 38 17.58 8.21 8.86
C SER A 38 16.13 8.44 8.41
N ALA A 39 15.21 7.53 8.76
CA ALA A 39 13.79 7.68 8.45
C ALA A 39 13.19 8.96 9.07
N ALA A 40 13.48 9.25 10.34
CA ALA A 40 12.99 10.44 11.01
C ALA A 40 13.48 11.75 10.34
N LEU A 41 14.75 11.80 9.90
CA LEU A 41 15.30 12.96 9.18
C LEU A 41 14.65 13.17 7.81
N LEU A 42 14.25 12.08 7.14
CA LEU A 42 13.55 12.12 5.86
C LEU A 42 12.03 12.35 6.02
N GLY A 43 11.51 12.47 7.24
CA GLY A 43 10.07 12.61 7.49
C GLY A 43 9.28 11.33 7.18
N LEU A 44 9.93 10.17 7.24
CA LEU A 44 9.33 8.86 6.97
C LEU A 44 8.99 8.12 8.26
N ASP A 45 7.86 7.42 8.24
CA ASP A 45 7.56 6.42 9.26
C ASP A 45 8.53 5.23 9.15
N HIS A 46 9.07 4.79 10.30
CA HIS A 46 10.09 3.73 10.34
C HIS A 46 9.53 2.38 9.86
N VAL A 47 8.30 2.01 10.25
CA VAL A 47 7.68 0.74 9.86
C VAL A 47 7.47 0.70 8.36
N ARG A 48 7.14 1.83 7.75
CA ARG A 48 7.03 1.96 6.30
C ARG A 48 8.35 1.70 5.58
N VAL A 49 9.47 2.23 6.08
CA VAL A 49 10.81 1.97 5.53
C VAL A 49 11.13 0.48 5.58
N LEU A 50 10.91 -0.18 6.72
CA LEU A 50 11.14 -1.63 6.87
C LEU A 50 10.30 -2.45 5.87
N ARG A 51 9.03 -2.07 5.67
CA ARG A 51 8.16 -2.73 4.68
C ARG A 51 8.69 -2.58 3.26
N TRP A 52 9.18 -1.40 2.89
CA TRP A 52 9.78 -1.16 1.59
C TRP A 52 11.08 -1.93 1.38
N GLN A 53 11.95 -2.01 2.40
CA GLN A 53 13.15 -2.85 2.35
C GLN A 53 12.80 -4.32 2.08
N ALA A 54 11.84 -4.88 2.82
CA ALA A 54 11.38 -6.25 2.62
C ALA A 54 10.81 -6.48 1.20
N ARG A 55 10.09 -5.50 0.64
CA ARG A 55 9.59 -5.55 -0.74
C ARG A 55 10.69 -5.41 -1.79
N ALA A 56 11.69 -4.58 -1.53
CA ALA A 56 12.80 -4.35 -2.44
C ALA A 56 13.61 -5.64 -2.66
N VAL A 57 13.82 -6.44 -1.59
CA VAL A 57 14.47 -7.76 -1.66
C VAL A 57 13.79 -8.69 -2.67
N VAL A 58 12.46 -8.58 -2.84
CA VAL A 58 11.68 -9.40 -3.77
C VAL A 58 11.27 -8.66 -5.05
N GLY A 59 11.81 -7.47 -5.30
CA GLY A 59 11.52 -6.68 -6.51
C GLY A 59 10.07 -6.16 -6.61
N ARG A 60 9.36 -6.00 -5.48
CA ARG A 60 7.94 -5.60 -5.45
C ARG A 60 7.70 -4.26 -4.77
N LEU A 61 8.52 -3.27 -5.11
CA LEU A 61 8.50 -1.97 -4.45
C LEU A 61 7.32 -1.08 -4.92
N ASP A 62 6.81 -1.34 -6.12
CA ASP A 62 5.60 -0.72 -6.64
C ASP A 62 4.37 -0.97 -5.75
N ASP A 63 3.43 -0.04 -5.72
CA ASP A 63 2.20 -0.25 -4.96
C ASP A 63 1.23 -1.10 -5.78
N ALA A 64 0.74 -2.18 -5.18
CA ALA A 64 -0.31 -2.97 -5.80
C ALA A 64 -1.53 -2.11 -6.12
N LYS A 65 -2.21 -2.42 -7.23
CA LYS A 65 -3.53 -1.85 -7.52
C LYS A 65 -4.42 -2.04 -6.28
N PRO A 66 -5.21 -1.02 -5.90
CA PRO A 66 -6.20 -1.21 -4.85
C PRO A 66 -7.06 -2.42 -5.25
N GLY A 67 -7.23 -3.37 -4.32
CA GLY A 67 -8.05 -4.55 -4.58
C GLY A 67 -9.44 -4.13 -5.07
N PRO A 68 -10.15 -5.00 -5.82
CA PRO A 68 -11.52 -4.70 -6.23
C PRO A 68 -12.28 -4.27 -4.98
N GLY A 69 -12.81 -3.05 -5.01
CA GLY A 69 -13.56 -2.50 -3.91
C GLY A 69 -14.73 -3.43 -3.67
N VAL A 70 -14.60 -4.31 -2.68
CA VAL A 70 -15.70 -5.17 -2.28
C VAL A 70 -16.73 -4.20 -1.69
N LEU A 71 -17.68 -3.82 -2.53
CA LEU A 71 -18.87 -3.08 -2.15
C LEU A 71 -19.69 -4.05 -1.31
N LEU A 72 -19.41 -4.11 0.00
CA LEU A 72 -20.15 -4.90 0.99
C LEU A 72 -21.59 -4.39 1.21
N TRP A 73 -22.23 -3.77 0.23
CA TRP A 73 -23.54 -3.13 0.41
C TRP A 73 -24.66 -3.63 -0.51
N SER A 74 -24.42 -4.56 -1.44
CA SER A 74 -25.50 -5.06 -2.31
C SER A 74 -26.00 -6.44 -1.89
N CYS A 75 -26.68 -6.52 -0.75
CA CYS A 75 -27.54 -7.67 -0.38
C CYS A 75 -28.87 -7.72 -1.17
N HIS A 76 -29.05 -6.92 -2.23
CA HIS A 76 -30.31 -6.87 -2.98
C HIS A 76 -30.32 -7.76 -4.23
N LEU A 77 -29.89 -9.01 -4.11
CA LEU A 77 -30.20 -10.07 -5.09
C LEU A 77 -30.46 -11.41 -4.38
N LEU A 78 -31.33 -11.39 -3.37
CA LEU A 78 -32.20 -12.54 -3.10
C LEU A 78 -33.50 -12.30 -3.87
N GLN A 79 -33.46 -12.48 -5.19
CA GLN A 79 -34.70 -12.57 -5.96
C GLN A 79 -35.31 -13.95 -5.66
N PRO A 80 -36.58 -14.03 -5.22
CA PRO A 80 -37.24 -15.32 -5.02
C PRO A 80 -37.43 -16.01 -6.37
N LEU A 81 -37.11 -17.31 -6.40
CA LEU A 81 -37.30 -18.22 -7.53
C LEU A 81 -38.78 -18.15 -7.99
N PRO A 82 -39.09 -17.94 -9.28
CA PRO A 82 -40.47 -18.10 -9.73
C PRO A 82 -40.84 -19.58 -9.65
N THR A 83 -41.74 -19.94 -8.73
CA THR A 83 -42.51 -21.18 -8.82
C THR A 83 -43.38 -21.09 -10.06
N GLY A 84 -42.92 -21.69 -11.16
CA GLY A 84 -43.75 -21.96 -12.31
C GLY A 84 -44.91 -22.84 -11.89
N ASP A 85 -46.09 -22.24 -11.81
CA ASP A 85 -47.37 -22.92 -11.93
C ASP A 85 -47.60 -23.18 -13.43
N GLN A 86 -47.51 -24.45 -13.84
CA GLN A 86 -48.00 -24.87 -15.15
C GLN A 86 -49.31 -25.63 -14.96
N THR A 87 -50.39 -24.86 -14.85
CA THR A 87 -51.72 -25.28 -15.26
C THR A 87 -51.81 -25.29 -16.79
N THR A 88 -52.06 -26.46 -17.40
CA THR A 88 -52.70 -26.61 -18.74
C THR A 88 -53.23 -28.05 -18.82
N ARG A 89 -54.53 -28.26 -18.60
CA ARG A 89 -55.55 -28.58 -19.62
C ARG A 89 -55.22 -29.78 -20.50
N GLY A 90 -55.98 -30.85 -20.27
CA GLY A 90 -56.20 -32.01 -21.13
C GLY A 90 -57.33 -32.84 -20.53
#